data_AF-X0PAF8-F1
#
_entry.id   AF-X0PAF8-F1
#
_cell.length_a   1.000
_cell.length_b   1.000
_cell.length_c   1.000
_cell.angle_alpha   90.00
_cell.angle_beta   90.00
_cell.angle_gamma   90.00
#
_symmetry.space_group_name_H-M   'P 1'
#
loop_
_entity.id
_entity.type
_entity.pdbx_description
1 polymer ?
#
loop_
_entity_poly.entity_id
_entity_poly.type
_entity_poly.pdbx_seq_one_letter_code
_entity_poly.pdbx_strand_id
1 'polypeptide(L)' 'MSNKDVRVEEDTLGPVEIPAKALWGPQTERSRNNFPTGQFMPLPIIKALLQIKKAAAQANAEEGALSRIKVI' A
#
# COMPACT_ATOMS: atom_id res chain seq x y z
N MET A 1 14.84 24.67 -8.56
CA MET A 1 13.51 24.09 -8.76
C MET A 1 13.15 23.35 -7.48
N SER A 2 12.20 23.85 -6.68
CA SER A 2 11.95 23.31 -5.33
C SER A 2 11.34 21.91 -5.42
N ASN A 3 12.08 20.91 -4.96
CA ASN A 3 11.71 19.50 -4.89
C ASN A 3 10.61 19.27 -3.82
N LYS A 4 9.37 19.75 -4.08
CA LYS A 4 8.28 19.83 -3.08
C LYS A 4 7.21 18.74 -3.19
N ASP A 5 7.33 17.81 -4.13
CA ASP A 5 6.26 16.84 -4.43
C ASP A 5 6.61 15.41 -4.03
N VAL A 6 7.46 15.22 -3.03
CA VAL A 6 7.80 13.90 -2.48
C VAL A 6 7.62 13.89 -0.95
N ARG A 7 7.20 12.73 -0.43
CA ARG A 7 7.20 12.39 1.00
C ARG A 7 8.23 11.29 1.23
N VAL A 8 8.92 11.33 2.35
CA VAL A 8 9.86 10.27 2.74
C VAL A 8 9.13 9.32 3.68
N GLU A 9 9.10 8.03 3.33
CA GLU A 9 8.63 6.97 4.22
C GLU A 9 9.72 5.93 4.40
N GLU A 10 9.62 5.12 5.47
CA GLU A 10 10.65 4.16 5.83
C GLU A 10 10.03 2.76 5.99
N ASP A 11 10.74 1.76 5.48
CA ASP A 11 10.53 0.34 5.78
C ASP A 11 11.74 -0.21 6.53
N THR A 12 11.76 -1.50 6.85
CA THR A 12 12.88 -2.13 7.58
C THR A 12 14.22 -2.09 6.83
N LEU A 13 14.25 -1.66 5.56
CA LEU A 13 15.45 -1.52 4.74
C LEU A 13 15.91 -0.04 4.66
N GLY A 14 15.20 0.89 5.30
CA GLY A 14 15.54 2.30 5.39
C GLY A 14 14.62 3.23 4.59
N PRO A 15 14.97 4.52 4.50
CA PRO A 15 14.12 5.55 3.92
C PRO A 15 13.98 5.45 2.40
N VAL A 16 12.82 5.84 1.89
CA VAL A 16 12.45 5.86 0.47
C VAL A 16 11.69 7.16 0.16
N GLU A 17 12.10 7.86 -0.90
CA GLU A 17 11.37 9.02 -1.42
C GLU A 17 10.20 8.54 -2.30
N ILE A 18 8.99 8.99 -2.01
CA ILE A 18 7.76 8.59 -2.70
C ILE A 18 7.01 9.84 -3.15
N PRO A 19 6.42 9.89 -4.36
CA PRO A 19 5.60 11.02 -4.78
C PRO A 19 4.50 11.35 -3.75
N ALA A 20 4.33 12.63 -3.42
CA ALA A 20 3.41 13.07 -2.35
C ALA A 20 1.94 12.70 -2.62
N LYS A 21 1.56 12.54 -3.90
CA LYS A 21 0.20 12.15 -4.32
C LYS A 21 0.02 10.63 -4.46
N ALA A 22 1.07 9.84 -4.29
CA ALA A 22 0.97 8.39 -4.36
C ALA A 22 0.19 7.85 -3.16
N LEU A 23 -0.73 6.92 -3.41
CA LEU A 23 -1.47 6.23 -2.36
C LEU A 23 -0.72 5.03 -1.77
N TRP A 24 0.48 4.73 -2.28
CA TRP A 24 1.28 3.57 -1.88
C TRP A 24 2.46 3.96 -0.97
N GLY A 25 2.99 2.97 -0.26
CA GLY A 25 4.06 3.12 0.72
C GLY A 25 5.46 2.69 0.23
N PRO A 26 6.45 2.62 1.12
CA PRO A 26 7.87 2.43 0.80
C PRO A 26 8.15 1.10 0.10
N GLN A 27 7.49 0.02 0.51
CA GLN A 27 7.67 -1.30 -0.10
C GLN A 27 7.21 -1.32 -1.57
N THR A 28 6.10 -0.64 -1.88
CA THR A 28 5.62 -0.55 -3.27
C THR A 28 6.56 0.29 -4.12
N GLU A 29 7.07 1.41 -3.59
CA GLU A 29 8.04 2.25 -4.30
C GLU A 29 9.35 1.48 -4.58
N ARG A 30 9.86 0.74 -3.58
CA ARG A 30 11.02 -0.12 -3.75
C ARG A 30 10.79 -1.20 -4.82
N SER A 31 9.61 -1.81 -4.84
CA SER A 31 9.24 -2.79 -5.88
C SER A 31 9.24 -2.17 -7.29
N ARG A 32 8.70 -0.95 -7.44
CA ARG A 32 8.73 -0.22 -8.72
C ARG A 32 10.15 0.05 -9.22
N ASN A 33 11.07 0.36 -8.31
CA ASN A 33 12.48 0.59 -8.64
C ASN A 33 13.25 -0.71 -8.94
N ASN A 34 12.96 -1.77 -8.19
CA ASN A 34 13.62 -3.07 -8.35
C ASN A 34 13.12 -3.85 -9.58
N PHE A 35 11.85 -3.66 -9.96
CA PHE A 35 11.19 -4.38 -11.05
C PHE A 35 10.53 -3.40 -12.04
N PRO A 36 11.33 -2.62 -12.79
CA PRO A 36 10.81 -1.58 -13.67
C PRO A 36 10.15 -2.12 -14.94
N THR A 37 10.28 -3.43 -15.22
CA THR A 37 9.80 -4.09 -16.42
C THR A 37 8.83 -5.22 -16.09
N GLY A 38 7.79 -5.38 -16.91
CA GLY A 38 6.81 -6.45 -16.76
C GLY A 38 5.40 -5.97 -17.07
N GLN A 39 4.45 -6.88 -17.01
CA GLN A 39 3.04 -6.53 -17.14
C GLN A 39 2.48 -6.05 -15.80
N PHE A 40 1.55 -5.10 -15.85
CA PHE A 40 0.82 -4.68 -14.65
C PHE A 40 -0.10 -5.80 -14.14
N MET A 41 -0.38 -5.76 -12.84
CA MET A 41 -1.32 -6.71 -12.22
C MET A 41 -2.71 -6.59 -12.88
N PRO A 42 -3.31 -7.72 -13.31
CA PRO A 42 -4.65 -7.69 -13.88
C PRO A 42 -5.68 -7.15 -12.88
N LEU A 43 -6.60 -6.30 -13.36
CA LEU A 43 -7.68 -5.73 -12.54
C LEU A 43 -8.49 -6.76 -11.75
N PRO A 44 -8.82 -7.97 -12.27
CA PRO A 44 -9.52 -8.98 -11.49
C PRO A 44 -8.77 -9.40 -10.22
N ILE A 45 -7.43 -9.49 -10.28
CA ILE A 45 -6.60 -9.86 -9.13
C ILE A 45 -6.59 -8.75 -8.09
N ILE A 46 -6.48 -7.48 -8.53
CA ILE A 46 -6.56 -6.33 -7.63
C ILE A 46 -7.92 -6.31 -6.91
N LYS A 47 -9.02 -6.51 -7.64
CA LYS A 47 -10.37 -6.58 -7.06
C LYS A 47 -10.51 -7.74 -6.06
N ALA A 48 -9.98 -8.91 -6.37
CA ALA A 48 -9.99 -10.05 -5.46
C ALA A 48 -9.21 -9.74 -4.16
N LEU A 49 -8.05 -9.10 -4.26
CA LEU A 49 -7.26 -8.70 -3.10
C LEU A 49 -8.01 -7.68 -2.22
N LEU A 50 -8.72 -6.73 -2.82
CA LEU A 50 -9.56 -5.78 -2.08
C LEU A 50 -10.67 -6.49 -1.30
N GLN A 51 -11.33 -7.48 -1.89
CA GLN A 51 -12.36 -8.27 -1.19
C GLN A 51 -11.77 -9.06 -0.02
N ILE A 52 -10.60 -9.69 -0.22
CA ILE A 52 -9.89 -10.42 0.85
C ILE A 52 -9.56 -9.48 2.01
N LYS A 53 -9.04 -8.28 1.71
CA LYS A 53 -8.69 -7.29 2.76
C LYS A 53 -9.93 -6.77 3.49
N LYS A 54 -11.04 -6.55 2.80
CA LYS A 54 -12.32 -6.19 3.42
C LYS A 54 -12.81 -7.28 4.38
N ALA A 55 -12.87 -8.53 3.90
CA ALA A 55 -13.31 -9.65 4.71
C ALA A 55 -12.41 -9.85 5.95
N ALA A 56 -11.10 -9.74 5.79
CA ALA A 56 -10.15 -9.84 6.90
C ALA A 56 -10.34 -8.71 7.92
N ALA A 57 -10.59 -7.47 7.48
CA ALA A 57 -10.86 -6.35 8.38
C ALA A 57 -12.16 -6.57 9.19
N GLN A 58 -13.20 -7.09 8.55
CA GLN A 58 -14.47 -7.42 9.21
C GLN A 58 -14.28 -8.53 10.26
N ALA A 59 -13.66 -9.65 9.88
CA ALA A 59 -13.39 -10.76 10.79
C ALA A 59 -12.53 -10.33 11.99
N ASN A 60 -11.46 -9.56 11.76
CA ASN A 60 -10.62 -9.05 12.85
C ASN A 60 -11.36 -8.10 13.79
N ALA A 61 -12.36 -7.38 13.30
CA ALA A 61 -13.16 -6.49 14.15
C ALA A 61 -14.25 -7.22 14.94
N GLU A 62 -14.73 -8.36 14.44
CA GLU A 62 -15.61 -9.27 15.18
C GLU A 62 -14.86 -9.93 16.34
N GLU A 63 -13.60 -10.36 16.10
CA GLU A 63 -12.70 -10.94 17.11
C GLU A 63 -12.09 -9.89 18.07
N GLY A 64 -12.37 -8.60 17.87
CA GLY A 64 -11.83 -7.51 18.70
C GLY A 64 -10.33 -7.21 18.48
N ALA A 65 -9.67 -7.90 17.55
CA ALA A 65 -8.29 -7.64 17.14
C ALA A 65 -8.12 -6.32 16.35
N LEU A 66 -9.22 -5.77 15.82
CA LEU A 66 -9.26 -4.49 15.14
C LEU A 66 -10.41 -3.62 15.65
N SER A 67 -10.12 -2.36 16.00
CA SER A 67 -11.17 -1.39 16.35
C SER A 67 -12.10 -1.17 15.15
N ARG A 68 -13.42 -1.17 15.39
CA ARG A 68 -14.44 -0.96 14.35
C ARG A 68 -14.30 0.37 13.61
N ILE A 69 -13.71 1.41 14.22
CA ILE A 69 -13.45 2.70 13.57
C ILE A 69 -12.45 2.56 12.41
N LYS A 70 -11.60 1.51 12.45
CA LYS A 70 -10.60 1.22 11.41
C LYS A 70 -11.12 0.29 10.31
N VAL A 71 -12.34 -0.22 10.42
CA VAL A 71 -13.00 -0.99 9.36
C VAL A 71 -13.70 0.00 8.44
N ILE A 72 -13.15 0.18 7.23
CA ILE A 72 -13.69 1.05 6.17
C ILE A 72 -14.52 0.20 5.21
#